data_AF-A0A2E3F0H5-F1
#
_entry.id   AF-A0A2E3F0H5-F1
#
_cell.length_a   1.000
_cell.length_b   1.000
_cell.length_c   1.000
_cell.angle_alpha   90.00
_cell.angle_beta   90.00
_cell.angle_gamma   90.00
#
_symmetry.space_group_name_H-M   'P 1'
#
loop_
_entity.id
_entity.type
_entity.pdbx_description
1 polymer ?
#
loop_
_entity_poly.entity_id
_entity_poly.type
_entity_poly.pdbx_seq_one_letter_code
_entity_poly.pdbx_strand_id
1 'polypeptide(L)'
;MPVEIKEYALSFTRLTCSQNYVISEVKEGCYLTRDLFDEVLVILEEYYGTAKPYIYISNRKYDFNVNPVDYLNCIGISNMIGVAIVTETASKMQTANFEKNFMTKRTKIFGTLKEAIDWANTFVEAQ
;
A
#
# COMPACT_ATOMS: atom_id res chain seq x y z
N MET A 1 17.51 17.06 3.15
CA MET A 1 17.51 16.30 4.42
C MET A 1 17.45 14.83 4.09
N PRO A 2 18.14 13.92 4.81
CA PRO A 2 17.99 12.50 4.55
C PRO A 2 16.55 12.07 4.88
N VAL A 3 15.91 11.37 3.94
CA VAL A 3 14.59 10.78 4.16
C VAL A 3 14.76 9.63 5.14
N GLU A 4 14.11 9.70 6.30
CA GLU A 4 14.08 8.58 7.23
C GLU A 4 13.27 7.44 6.60
N ILE A 5 13.91 6.28 6.46
CA ILE A 5 13.32 5.06 5.91
C ILE A 5 13.51 3.96 6.95
N LYS A 6 12.43 3.28 7.31
CA LYS A 6 12.46 2.10 8.19
C LYS A 6 11.88 0.91 7.44
N GLU A 7 12.57 -0.21 7.50
CA GLU A 7 12.14 -1.46 6.87
C GLU A 7 11.66 -2.48 7.90
N TYR A 8 10.62 -3.21 7.54
CA TYR A 8 10.08 -4.33 8.31
C TYR A 8 9.94 -5.54 7.39
N ALA A 9 10.54 -6.66 7.79
CA ALA A 9 10.47 -7.91 7.06
C ALA A 9 9.50 -8.87 7.78
N LEU A 10 8.33 -9.09 7.17
CA LEU A 10 7.38 -10.10 7.59
C LEU A 10 7.60 -11.39 6.80
N SER A 11 6.98 -12.48 7.26
CA SER A 11 7.08 -13.80 6.62
C SER A 11 6.56 -13.78 5.17
N PHE A 12 5.61 -12.89 4.84
CA PHE A 12 4.91 -12.81 3.54
C PHE A 12 5.09 -11.48 2.80
N THR A 13 5.61 -10.43 3.44
CA THR A 13 5.80 -9.11 2.79
C THR A 13 7.00 -8.36 3.37
N ARG A 14 7.57 -7.47 2.59
CA ARG A 14 8.47 -6.43 3.06
C ARG A 14 7.75 -5.09 3.05
N LEU A 15 7.82 -4.36 4.16
CA LEU A 15 7.33 -3.00 4.27
C LEU A 15 8.51 -2.04 4.34
N THR A 16 8.48 -0.99 3.51
CA THR A 16 9.43 0.12 3.56
C THR A 16 8.65 1.38 3.89
N CYS A 17 8.74 1.82 5.14
CA CYS A 17 8.03 2.98 5.67
C CYS A 17 8.91 4.23 5.53
N SER A 18 8.35 5.27 4.90
CA SER A 18 8.90 6.61 4.81
C SER A 18 7.97 7.60 5.53
N GLN A 19 8.32 8.88 5.57
CA GLN A 19 7.49 9.88 6.26
C GLN A 19 6.05 9.94 5.72
N ASN A 20 5.84 9.79 4.41
CA ASN A 20 4.55 10.10 3.76
C ASN A 20 3.92 8.91 3.04
N TYR A 21 4.65 7.80 2.98
CA TYR A 21 4.19 6.60 2.31
C TYR A 21 4.83 5.37 2.91
N VAL A 22 4.13 4.24 2.76
CA VAL A 22 4.67 2.91 2.96
C VAL A 22 4.64 2.16 1.64
N ILE A 23 5.68 1.41 1.34
CA ILE A 23 5.71 0.48 0.21
C ILE A 23 5.58 -0.93 0.75
N SER A 24 4.61 -1.70 0.24
CA SER A 24 4.50 -3.13 0.50
C SER A 24 4.92 -3.92 -0.74
N GLU A 25 5.79 -4.90 -0.53
CA GLU A 25 6.19 -5.89 -1.53
C GLU A 25 5.83 -7.27 -0.99
N VAL A 26 4.71 -7.81 -1.46
CA VAL A 26 4.24 -9.14 -1.09
C VAL A 26 5.08 -10.19 -1.82
N LYS A 27 5.45 -11.26 -1.12
CA LYS A 27 6.24 -12.35 -1.70
C LYS A 27 5.41 -13.15 -2.71
N GLU A 28 6.11 -13.75 -3.66
CA GLU A 28 5.50 -14.57 -4.71
C GLU A 28 4.73 -15.76 -4.14
N GLY A 29 3.56 -16.02 -4.71
CA GLY A 29 2.71 -17.17 -4.35
C GLY A 29 1.98 -17.02 -3.01
N CYS A 30 2.12 -15.88 -2.32
CA CYS A 30 1.39 -15.65 -1.08
C CYS A 30 -0.12 -15.48 -1.34
N TYR A 31 -0.91 -15.90 -0.35
CA TYR A 31 -2.33 -15.55 -0.27
C TYR A 31 -2.52 -14.60 0.91
N LEU A 32 -2.83 -13.34 0.63
CA LEU A 32 -3.12 -12.36 1.66
C LEU A 32 -4.48 -12.69 2.29
N THR A 33 -4.44 -13.09 3.55
CA THR A 33 -5.60 -13.29 4.41
C THR A 33 -5.76 -12.11 5.35
N ARG A 34 -6.92 -12.04 6.02
CA ARG A 34 -7.19 -11.02 7.04
C ARG A 34 -6.12 -10.95 8.13
N ASP A 35 -5.68 -12.09 8.67
CA ASP A 35 -4.68 -12.11 9.75
C ASP A 35 -3.35 -11.47 9.30
N LEU A 36 -2.96 -11.69 8.04
CA LEU A 36 -1.77 -11.06 7.46
C LEU A 36 -1.96 -9.55 7.25
N PHE A 37 -3.17 -9.09 6.93
CA PHE A 37 -3.47 -7.66 6.93
C PHE A 37 -3.30 -7.07 8.32
N ASP A 38 -3.83 -7.72 9.35
CA ASP A 38 -3.74 -7.22 10.73
C ASP A 38 -2.26 -7.08 11.18
N GLU A 39 -1.37 -8.00 10.80
CA GLU A 39 0.08 -7.87 11.03
C GLU A 39 0.67 -6.61 10.38
N VAL A 40 0.28 -6.29 9.14
CA VAL A 40 0.70 -5.04 8.47
C VAL A 40 0.16 -3.84 9.22
N LEU A 41 -1.13 -3.85 9.60
CA LEU A 41 -1.78 -2.71 10.25
C LEU A 41 -1.12 -2.34 11.58
N VAL A 42 -0.71 -3.33 12.38
CA VAL A 42 0.04 -3.10 13.63
C VAL A 42 1.33 -2.32 13.36
N ILE A 43 2.10 -2.70 12.32
CA ILE A 43 3.34 -2.00 11.95
C ILE A 43 3.05 -0.57 11.49
N LEU A 44 1.99 -0.37 10.70
CA LEU A 44 1.62 0.96 10.22
C LEU A 44 1.15 1.86 11.36
N GLU A 45 0.38 1.33 12.30
CA GLU A 45 -0.05 2.07 13.49
C GLU A 45 1.13 2.42 14.40
N GLU A 46 2.10 1.52 14.59
CA GLU A 46 3.33 1.81 15.36
C GLU A 46 4.16 2.93 14.71
N TYR A 47 4.24 2.95 13.37
CA TYR A 47 5.09 3.92 12.65
C TYR A 47 4.42 5.27 12.40
N TYR A 48 3.14 5.29 12.01
CA TYR A 48 2.40 6.51 11.65
C TYR A 48 1.47 7.00 12.76
N GLY A 49 1.15 6.17 13.75
CA GLY A 49 0.07 6.43 14.69
C GLY A 49 -1.27 6.57 13.96
N THR A 50 -2.21 7.29 14.59
CA THR A 50 -3.57 7.47 14.08
C THR A 50 -3.79 8.78 13.29
N ALA A 51 -2.85 9.72 13.39
CA ALA A 51 -3.02 11.07 12.86
C ALA A 51 -2.16 11.38 11.63
N LYS A 52 -0.96 10.78 11.52
CA LYS A 52 -0.01 11.13 10.46
C LYS A 52 -0.49 10.59 9.11
N PRO A 53 -0.83 11.45 8.14
CA PRO A 53 -1.34 11.00 6.86
C PRO A 53 -0.26 10.29 6.05
N TYR A 54 -0.62 9.20 5.38
CA TYR A 54 0.28 8.49 4.49
C TYR A 54 -0.46 7.83 3.32
N ILE A 55 0.32 7.52 2.28
CA ILE A 55 -0.13 6.73 1.13
C ILE A 55 0.39 5.31 1.25
N TYR A 56 -0.48 4.33 1.04
CA TYR A 56 -0.07 2.94 0.94
C TYR A 56 0.25 2.60 -0.52
N ILE A 57 1.46 2.14 -0.79
CA ILE A 57 1.92 1.75 -2.12
C ILE A 57 2.05 0.23 -2.18
N SER A 58 1.13 -0.43 -2.87
CA SER A 58 1.21 -1.85 -3.19
C SER A 58 2.10 -2.05 -4.43
N ASN A 59 3.36 -2.39 -4.22
CA ASN A 59 4.31 -2.68 -5.29
C ASN A 59 4.20 -4.15 -5.73
N ARG A 60 3.39 -4.43 -6.74
CA ARG A 60 3.04 -5.80 -7.18
C ARG A 60 4.08 -6.38 -8.15
N LYS A 61 5.32 -6.46 -7.68
CA LYS A 61 6.43 -7.06 -8.42
C LYS A 61 6.23 -8.57 -8.65
N TYR A 62 5.60 -9.24 -7.69
CA TYR A 62 5.33 -10.68 -7.73
C TYR A 62 3.83 -10.95 -7.80
N ASP A 63 3.47 -12.14 -8.28
CA ASP A 63 2.09 -12.61 -8.27
C ASP A 63 1.73 -13.12 -6.88
N PHE A 64 0.60 -12.64 -6.37
CA PHE A 64 0.00 -13.08 -5.12
C PHE A 64 -1.52 -13.00 -5.26
N ASN A 65 -2.21 -13.72 -4.40
CA ASN A 65 -3.66 -13.73 -4.36
C ASN A 65 -4.15 -12.94 -3.16
N VAL A 66 -5.30 -12.28 -3.31
CA VAL A 66 -5.96 -11.51 -2.25
C VAL A 66 -7.45 -11.50 -2.53
N ASN A 67 -8.28 -11.60 -1.50
CA ASN A 67 -9.71 -11.36 -1.66
C ASN A 67 -9.96 -9.84 -1.65
N PRO A 68 -10.52 -9.25 -2.72
CA PRO A 68 -10.77 -7.81 -2.76
C PRO A 68 -11.68 -7.30 -1.64
N VAL A 69 -12.52 -8.17 -1.07
CA VAL A 69 -13.37 -7.85 0.10
C VAL A 69 -12.54 -7.54 1.35
N ASP A 70 -11.35 -8.13 1.48
CA ASP A 70 -10.47 -7.88 2.64
C ASP A 70 -9.93 -6.45 2.67
N TYR A 71 -10.01 -5.69 1.56
CA TYR A 71 -9.70 -4.26 1.57
C TYR A 71 -10.69 -3.42 2.39
N LEU A 72 -11.87 -3.96 2.70
CA LEU A 72 -12.82 -3.31 3.61
C LEU A 72 -12.25 -3.19 5.04
N ASN A 73 -11.27 -4.01 5.42
CA ASN A 73 -10.59 -3.89 6.71
C ASN A 73 -9.85 -2.54 6.85
N CYS A 74 -9.48 -1.92 5.73
CA CYS A 74 -8.82 -0.63 5.71
C CYS A 74 -9.76 0.57 5.90
N ILE A 75 -11.08 0.37 6.01
CA ILE A 75 -12.07 1.45 6.13
C ILE A 75 -11.80 2.32 7.36
N GLY A 76 -11.52 1.68 8.50
CA GLY A 76 -11.32 2.35 9.79
C GLY A 76 -10.05 3.20 9.89
N ILE A 77 -9.13 3.10 8.92
CA ILE A 77 -7.83 3.78 8.96
C ILE A 77 -7.98 5.15 8.32
N SER A 78 -8.19 6.19 9.13
CA SER A 78 -8.46 7.54 8.66
C SER A 78 -7.23 8.23 8.05
N ASN A 79 -6.03 7.93 8.54
CA ASN A 79 -4.79 8.55 8.10
C ASN A 79 -4.14 7.85 6.90
N MET A 80 -4.63 6.68 6.48
CA MET A 80 -4.31 6.12 5.17
C MET A 80 -5.19 6.78 4.11
N ILE A 81 -4.71 7.90 3.56
CA ILE A 81 -5.52 8.80 2.74
C ILE A 81 -5.59 8.38 1.26
N GLY A 82 -4.80 7.40 0.85
CA GLY A 82 -4.82 6.88 -0.52
C GLY A 82 -4.04 5.58 -0.69
N VAL A 83 -4.34 4.90 -1.79
CA VAL A 83 -3.70 3.64 -2.18
C VAL A 83 -3.15 3.78 -3.60
N ALA A 84 -1.87 3.50 -3.77
CA ALA A 84 -1.24 3.34 -5.07
C ALA A 84 -1.04 1.84 -5.35
N ILE A 85 -1.47 1.38 -6.52
CA ILE A 85 -1.14 0.04 -7.02
C ILE A 85 -0.10 0.21 -8.12
N VAL A 86 1.08 -0.37 -7.96
CA VAL A 86 2.12 -0.38 -8.99
C VAL A 86 2.12 -1.75 -9.65
N THR A 87 1.89 -1.78 -10.96
CA THR A 87 1.86 -3.03 -11.73
C THR A 87 2.24 -2.79 -13.19
N GLU A 88 3.04 -3.69 -13.76
CA GLU A 88 3.65 -3.50 -15.09
C GLU A 88 2.82 -4.06 -16.24
N THR A 89 1.92 -5.03 -16.00
CA THR A 89 1.19 -5.69 -17.10
C THR A 89 -0.26 -5.23 -17.24
N ALA A 90 -0.73 -5.13 -18.48
CA ALA A 90 -2.10 -4.70 -18.80
C ALA A 90 -3.18 -5.63 -18.19
N SER A 91 -2.92 -6.94 -18.13
CA SER A 91 -3.82 -7.90 -17.47
C SER A 91 -3.96 -7.62 -15.97
N LYS A 92 -2.85 -7.34 -15.28
CA LYS A 92 -2.87 -6.93 -13.87
C LYS A 92 -3.54 -5.56 -13.67
N MET A 93 -3.47 -4.66 -14.64
CA MET A 93 -4.22 -3.40 -14.60
C MET A 93 -5.74 -3.63 -14.66
N GLN A 94 -6.21 -4.60 -15.43
CA GLN A 94 -7.65 -4.92 -15.47
C GLN A 94 -8.13 -5.47 -14.12
N THR A 95 -7.37 -6.38 -13.51
CA THR A 95 -7.64 -6.88 -12.15
C THR A 95 -7.62 -5.75 -11.12
N ALA A 96 -6.61 -4.88 -11.15
CA ALA A 96 -6.51 -3.74 -10.23
C ALA A 96 -7.68 -2.74 -10.41
N ASN A 97 -8.17 -2.54 -11.64
CA ASN A 97 -9.35 -1.72 -11.91
C ASN A 97 -10.63 -2.37 -11.37
N PHE A 98 -10.75 -3.70 -11.43
CA PHE A 98 -11.86 -4.41 -10.81
C PHE A 98 -11.81 -4.29 -9.28
N GLU A 99 -10.64 -4.51 -8.68
CA GLU A 99 -10.38 -4.39 -7.24
C GLU A 99 -10.65 -2.99 -6.69
N LYS A 100 -10.40 -1.94 -7.49
CA LYS A 100 -10.65 -0.55 -7.10
C LYS A 100 -12.08 -0.30 -6.63
N ASN A 101 -13.07 -1.06 -7.10
CA ASN A 101 -14.45 -0.94 -6.65
C ASN A 101 -14.66 -1.36 -5.17
N PHE A 102 -13.74 -2.16 -4.62
CA PHE A 102 -13.76 -2.58 -3.22
C PHE A 102 -12.91 -1.67 -2.33
N MET A 103 -12.09 -0.80 -2.93
CA MET A 103 -11.28 0.16 -2.20
C MET A 103 -12.11 1.37 -1.79
N THR A 104 -12.09 1.68 -0.51
CA THR A 104 -12.81 2.83 0.06
C THR A 104 -11.96 4.11 0.10
N LYS A 105 -10.65 3.98 -0.15
CA LYS A 105 -9.71 5.09 -0.21
C LYS A 105 -9.48 5.54 -1.64
N ARG A 106 -8.89 6.73 -1.83
CA ARG A 106 -8.53 7.24 -3.15
C ARG A 106 -7.46 6.34 -3.78
N THR A 107 -7.85 5.57 -4.80
CA THR A 107 -6.94 4.61 -5.45
C THR A 107 -6.49 5.07 -6.84
N LYS A 108 -5.18 5.01 -7.08
CA LYS A 108 -4.56 5.19 -8.40
C LYS A 108 -3.68 4.00 -8.75
N ILE A 109 -3.60 3.69 -10.04
CA ILE A 109 -2.74 2.64 -10.59
C ILE A 109 -1.60 3.32 -11.34
N PHE A 110 -0.37 2.84 -11.17
CA PHE A 110 0.84 3.36 -11.79
C PHE A 110 1.61 2.25 -12.48
N GLY A 111 2.34 2.60 -13.54
CA GLY A 111 3.21 1.66 -14.25
C GLY A 111 4.55 1.47 -13.55
N THR A 112 5.01 2.47 -12.80
CA THR A 112 6.31 2.43 -12.10
C THR A 112 6.19 2.83 -10.63
N LEU A 113 7.10 2.29 -9.81
CA LEU A 113 7.19 2.65 -8.40
C LEU A 113 7.52 4.13 -8.21
N LYS A 114 8.34 4.70 -9.10
CA LYS A 114 8.71 6.11 -9.07
C LYS A 114 7.49 7.02 -9.18
N GLU A 115 6.60 6.77 -10.15
CA GLU A 115 5.37 7.58 -10.33
C GLU A 115 4.46 7.51 -9.10
N ALA A 116 4.36 6.35 -8.47
CA ALA A 116 3.57 6.18 -7.24
C ALA A 116 4.16 6.97 -6.06
N ILE A 117 5.49 6.94 -5.89
CA ILE A 117 6.19 7.72 -4.86
C ILE A 117 6.04 9.22 -5.13
N ASP A 118 6.22 9.66 -6.38
CA ASP A 118 6.04 11.06 -6.76
C ASP A 118 4.62 11.52 -6.43
N TRP A 119 3.60 10.72 -6.78
CA TRP A 119 2.21 11.00 -6.39
C TRP A 119 2.03 11.05 -4.87
N ALA A 120 2.63 10.14 -4.11
CA ALA A 120 2.54 10.14 -2.66
C ALA A 120 3.17 11.39 -2.01
N ASN A 121 4.24 11.91 -2.60
CA ASN A 121 4.89 13.12 -2.11
C ASN A 121 4.13 14.41 -2.44
N THR A 122 3.24 14.41 -3.46
CA THR A 122 2.37 15.57 -3.72
C THR A 122 1.45 15.93 -2.54
N PHE A 123 1.22 15.00 -1.61
CA PHE A 123 0.43 15.24 -0.39
C PHE A 123 1.21 15.98 0.70
N VAL A 124 2.53 16.07 0.58
CA VAL A 124 3.42 16.82 1.48
C VAL A 124 3.52 18.27 1.04
N GLU A 125 3.62 18.48 -0.27
CA GLU A 125 3.70 19.83 -0.86
C GLU A 125 2.36 20.58 -0.80
N ALA A 126 1.27 19.86 -0.56
CA ALA A 126 -0.07 20.42 -0.40
C ALA A 126 -0.42 20.80 1.06
N GLN A 127 0.53 20.68 2.01
CA GLN A 127 0.38 21.07 3.42
C GLN A 127 1.17 22.33 3.76
#